data_AF-A0A7Y2XKJ2-F1
#
_entry.id   AF-A0A7Y2XKJ2-F1
#
_cell.length_a   1.000
_cell.length_b   1.000
_cell.length_c   1.000
_cell.angle_alpha   90.00
_cell.angle_beta   90.00
_cell.angle_gamma   90.00
#
_symmetry.space_group_name_H-M   'P 1'
#
loop_
_entity.id
_entity.type
_entity.pdbx_description
1 polymer ?
#
loop_
_entity_poly.entity_id
_entity_poly.type
_entity_poly.pdbx_seq_one_letter_code
_entity_poly.pdbx_strand_id
1 'polypeptide(L)' 'MTALPLCQSISPGAGSGATDRCHLSYEDRFLRRKVLRSENGVEFLVDLESATHLNDQDAFML' A
#
# COMPACT_ATOMS: atom_id res chain seq x y z
N MET A 1 7.57 -20.70 6.23
CA MET A 1 6.44 -20.00 5.61
C MET A 1 6.38 -18.62 6.23
N THR A 2 7.03 -17.62 5.63
CA THR A 2 7.07 -16.26 6.15
C THR A 2 5.74 -15.57 5.84
N ALA A 3 5.00 -15.18 6.87
CA ALA A 3 3.78 -14.39 6.70
C ALA A 3 4.19 -12.94 6.40
N LEU A 4 3.72 -12.41 5.27
CA LEU A 4 3.89 -10.99 4.94
C LEU A 4 2.94 -10.15 5.81
N PRO A 5 3.34 -8.94 6.22
CA PRO A 5 2.42 -7.95 6.77
C PRO A 5 1.23 -7.73 5.83
N LEU A 6 0.03 -7.61 6.40
CA LEU A 6 -1.21 -7.52 5.65
C LEU A 6 -1.82 -6.12 5.80
N CYS A 7 -1.98 -5.41 4.69
CA CYS A 7 -2.71 -4.15 4.63
C CYS A 7 -4.11 -4.38 4.08
N GLN A 8 -5.13 -4.09 4.89
CA GLN A 8 -6.54 -4.17 4.48
C GLN A 8 -7.24 -2.80 4.51
N SER A 9 -6.51 -1.73 4.86
CA SER A 9 -7.08 -0.40 5.02
C SER A 9 -6.10 0.68 4.58
N ILE A 10 -6.64 1.74 3.98
CA ILE A 10 -5.90 2.90 3.50
C ILE A 10 -6.34 4.11 4.31
N SER A 11 -5.39 4.96 4.68
CA SER A 11 -5.65 6.25 5.29
C SER A 11 -5.39 7.36 4.25
N PRO A 12 -6.43 8.03 3.73
CA PRO A 12 -6.26 9.05 2.72
C PRO A 12 -5.50 10.27 3.25
N GLY A 13 -4.52 10.77 2.50
CA GLY A 13 -3.73 11.96 2.86
C GLY A 13 -2.76 11.79 4.04
N ALA A 14 -2.65 10.60 4.64
CA ALA A 14 -1.76 10.34 5.77
C ALA A 14 -0.31 10.01 5.35
N GLY A 15 0.00 10.01 4.06
CA GLY A 15 1.31 9.66 3.51
C GLY A 15 2.44 10.61 3.93
N SER A 16 2.12 11.85 4.29
CA SER A 16 3.11 12.81 4.81
C SER A 16 3.70 12.42 6.16
N GLY A 17 2.95 11.68 6.98
CA GLY A 17 3.39 11.15 8.28
C GLY A 17 3.86 9.69 8.23
N ALA A 18 3.91 9.08 7.04
CA ALA A 18 4.30 7.69 6.89
C ALA A 18 5.80 7.50 7.13
N THR A 19 6.15 6.43 7.85
CA THR A 19 7.54 6.04 8.14
C THR A 19 8.28 5.55 6.90
N ASP A 20 7.55 5.13 5.86
CA ASP A 20 8.08 4.56 4.62
C ASP A 20 7.20 4.92 3.42
N ARG A 21 7.71 4.74 2.21
CA ARG A 21 7.05 5.10 0.94
C ARG A 21 7.11 3.96 -0.06
N CYS A 22 6.16 3.94 -0.98
CA CYS A 22 6.14 3.02 -2.12
C CYS A 22 5.95 3.84 -3.39
N HIS A 23 6.79 3.61 -4.40
CA HIS A 23 6.56 4.16 -5.73
C HIS A 23 5.61 3.25 -6.51
N LEU A 24 4.45 3.80 -6.85
CA LEU A 24 3.45 3.14 -7.70
C LEU A 24 3.32 3.93 -9.00
N SER A 25 3.33 3.23 -10.13
CA SER A 25 2.90 3.83 -11.40
C SER A 25 1.41 4.17 -11.34
N TYR A 26 0.92 4.95 -12.31
CA TYR A 26 -0.49 5.31 -12.36
C TYR A 26 -1.40 4.08 -12.41
N GLU A 27 -1.02 3.05 -13.19
CA GLU A 27 -1.79 1.80 -13.30
C GLU A 27 -1.72 0.99 -12.01
N ASP A 28 -0.58 1.03 -11.31
CA ASP A 28 -0.41 0.33 -10.04
C ASP A 28 -1.22 0.94 -8.88
N ARG A 29 -1.76 2.15 -9.04
CA ARG A 29 -2.62 2.80 -8.03
C ARG A 29 -4.03 2.21 -8.00
N PHE A 30 -4.45 1.48 -9.02
CA PHE A 30 -5.71 0.76 -9.02
C PHE A 30 -5.49 -0.69 -8.63
N LEU A 31 -5.71 -1.03 -7.37
CA LEU A 31 -5.48 -2.37 -6.87
C LEU A 31 -6.49 -2.81 -5.82
N ARG A 32 -6.75 -4.11 -5.79
CA ARG A 32 -7.48 -4.78 -4.70
C ARG A 32 -6.51 -5.60 -3.88
N ARG A 33 -5.82 -6.53 -4.54
CA ARG A 33 -4.91 -7.48 -3.91
C ARG A 33 -3.60 -7.54 -4.67
N LYS A 34 -2.50 -7.14 -4.02
CA LYS A 34 -1.17 -7.09 -4.64
C LYS A 34 -0.08 -7.08 -3.56
N VAL A 35 1.02 -7.78 -3.81
CA VAL A 35 2.22 -7.62 -2.98
C VAL A 35 2.94 -6.36 -3.45
N LEU A 36 3.18 -5.44 -2.52
CA LEU A 36 3.94 -4.22 -2.75
C LEU A 36 5.25 -4.30 -1.97
N ARG A 37 6.24 -3.55 -2.45
CA ARG A 37 7.53 -3.39 -1.81
C ARG A 37 7.77 -1.90 -1.61
N SER A 38 8.09 -1.53 -0.37
CA SER A 38 8.47 -0.17 -0.03
C SER A 38 9.89 0.16 -0.51
N GLU A 39 10.23 1.44 -0.51
CA GLU A 39 11.58 1.92 -0.86
C GLU A 39 12.64 1.36 0.10
N ASN A 40 12.32 1.19 1.39
CA ASN A 40 13.23 0.57 2.35
C ASN A 40 13.25 -0.97 2.28
N GLY A 41 12.54 -1.57 1.32
CA GLY A 41 12.56 -3.00 1.06
C GLY A 41 11.60 -3.83 1.91
N VAL A 42 10.63 -3.20 2.58
CA VAL A 42 9.56 -3.90 3.29
C VAL A 42 8.56 -4.42 2.26
N GLU A 43 8.36 -5.73 2.22
CA GLU A 43 7.33 -6.36 1.41
C GLU A 43 6.07 -6.57 2.26
N PHE A 44 4.91 -6.20 1.71
CA PHE A 44 3.62 -6.39 2.37
C PHE A 44 2.55 -6.75 1.34
N LEU A 45 1.56 -7.51 1.78
CA LEU A 45 0.40 -7.85 0.97
C LEU A 45 -0.69 -6.80 1.20
N VAL A 46 -1.09 -6.13 0.13
CA VAL A 46 -2.36 -5.39 0.13
C VAL A 46 -3.48 -6.37 -0.21
N ASP A 47 -4.54 -6.38 0.58
CA ASP A 47 -5.76 -7.17 0.37
C ASP A 47 -6.99 -6.38 0.83
N LEU A 48 -7.46 -5.51 -0.05
CA LEU A 48 -8.62 -4.66 0.16
C LEU A 48 -9.91 -5.42 -0.16
N GLU A 49 -11.01 -4.98 0.45
CA GLU A 49 -12.34 -5.53 0.18
C GLU A 49 -12.73 -5.39 -1.31
N SER A 50 -12.38 -4.27 -1.93
CA SER A 50 -12.66 -3.97 -3.34
C SER A 50 -11.49 -3.28 -4.03
N ALA A 51 -11.51 -3.26 -5.37
CA ALA A 51 -10.50 -2.57 -6.15
C ALA A 51 -10.61 -1.06 -5.89
N THR A 52 -9.55 -0.49 -5.33
CA THR A 52 -9.51 0.89 -4.87
C THR A 52 -8.51 1.67 -5.72
N HIS A 53 -8.87 2.89 -6.10
CA HIS A 53 -7.96 3.82 -6.74
C HIS A 53 -7.25 4.66 -5.68
N LEU A 54 -5.95 4.48 -5.55
CA LEU A 54 -5.10 5.24 -4.64
C LEU A 54 -4.81 6.63 -5.19
N ASN A 55 -4.84 7.61 -4.30
CA ASN A 55 -4.40 8.96 -4.59
C ASN A 55 -2.95 9.17 -4.15
N ASP A 56 -2.38 10.29 -4.59
CA ASP A 56 -1.10 10.72 -4.04
C ASP A 56 -1.27 11.05 -2.55
N GLN A 57 -0.25 10.76 -1.75
CA GLN A 57 -0.26 10.94 -0.29
C GLN A 57 -1.23 10.03 0.50
N ASP A 58 -1.81 9.00 -0.11
CA ASP A 58 -2.51 7.95 0.65
C ASP A 58 -1.50 7.03 1.36
N ALA A 59 -1.87 6.51 2.54
CA ALA A 59 -1.02 5.62 3.33
C ALA A 59 -1.64 4.23 3.49
N PHE A 60 -0.81 3.20 3.36
CA PHE A 60 -1.18 1.82 3.71
C PHE A 60 -1.04 1.62 5.23
N MET A 61 -2.06 1.06 5.86
CA MET A 61 -2.03 0.73 7.29
C MET A 61 -1.54 -0.70 7.46
N LEU A 62 -0.36 -0.87 8.07
CA LEU A 62 0.31 -2.15 8.36
C LEU A 62 0.24 -2.52 9.85
#